data_AF-A0A2D6N7E9-F1
#
_entry.id   AF-A0A2D6N7E9-F1
#
_cell.length_a   1.000
_cell.length_b   1.000
_cell.length_c   1.000
_cell.angle_alpha   90.00
_cell.angle_beta   90.00
_cell.angle_gamma   90.00
#
_symmetry.space_group_name_H-M   'P 1'
#
loop_
_entity.id
_entity.type
_entity.pdbx_description
1 polymer ?
#
loop_
_entity_poly.entity_id
_entity_poly.type
_entity_poly.pdbx_seq_one_letter_code
_entity_poly.pdbx_strand_id
1 'polypeptide(L)'
;SGLRLTIFNGRVPGVGGYFASSDLLPTDVNPFSNERPMLYINTDVLRAGTVAYDSVLAHELQHLIHFLVHPQQDAWLNEGASEVAMAVAGFLPRGAANAFVRRPATQLDSWASRPSAALPHYGGAYLFLTYLAERLGRFDEMRDLIASEGIGTALLDTFLGQRGDQLTFTSLFQDWVVANVVNDKGPGGDGRYGYDHWGGRIEPTVVWHTYPRQLMTRATQHAAQYIELHPPEEGPGILDVTFRGENTARLVGTDAHLGSGMWWSQPADNSESTLTRIVDLSDVSRARLEFDTWFDLELGYDYAFVGVSTDDGCTWVTVPGKQTTTYDPVGHNLGHGYTGRSGGGQEPRWVEEAVDLTSYAGREVLLRFHSITDQAYHGPGILLDNIRITEIGFDDDAETARDDWSAAGFVRSTNVVPQQWSVQAVLLSAEGISVMPVPLATTAAGISGTLDISTDQIERLILVIAPMTSTQGQPALATIEAVFTPEPLIAFP
;
A
#
# COMPACT_ATOMS: atom_id res chain seq x y z
N SER A 1 12.99 27.72 -24.02
CA SER A 1 13.12 26.49 -24.84
C SER A 1 12.08 25.51 -24.31
N GLY A 2 11.29 24.86 -25.17
CA GLY A 2 10.34 23.83 -24.71
C GLY A 2 11.08 22.60 -24.17
N LEU A 3 10.43 21.88 -23.24
CA LEU A 3 10.89 20.56 -22.78
C LEU A 3 11.08 19.65 -24.00
N ARG A 4 12.24 19.00 -24.10
CA ARG A 4 12.51 17.99 -25.14
C ARG A 4 12.42 16.61 -24.51
N LEU A 5 11.36 15.88 -24.85
CA LEU A 5 11.18 14.50 -24.44
C LEU A 5 11.94 13.57 -25.39
N THR A 6 12.71 12.63 -24.85
CA THR A 6 13.36 11.57 -25.62
C THR A 6 12.55 10.27 -25.46
N ILE A 7 12.25 9.59 -26.56
CA ILE A 7 11.64 8.26 -26.52
C ILE A 7 12.66 7.25 -27.06
N PHE A 8 13.26 6.48 -26.16
CA PHE A 8 14.15 5.40 -26.52
C PHE A 8 13.34 4.17 -26.93
N ASN A 9 13.64 3.65 -28.12
CA ASN A 9 13.05 2.43 -28.65
C ASN A 9 14.15 1.38 -28.76
N GLY A 10 14.12 0.37 -27.91
CA GLY A 10 15.14 -0.67 -27.91
C GLY A 10 14.82 -1.82 -26.98
N ARG A 11 15.82 -2.64 -26.72
CA ARG A 11 15.68 -3.80 -25.84
C ARG A 11 15.70 -3.35 -24.38
N VAL A 12 14.57 -3.46 -23.71
CA VAL A 12 14.39 -3.12 -22.28
C VAL A 12 13.76 -4.33 -21.58
N PRO A 13 14.57 -5.36 -21.23
CA PRO A 13 14.05 -6.64 -20.78
C PRO A 13 13.22 -6.51 -19.49
N GLY A 14 12.15 -7.30 -19.38
CA GLY A 14 11.35 -7.41 -18.16
C GLY A 14 10.13 -6.48 -18.09
N VAL A 15 10.08 -5.44 -18.93
CA VAL A 15 8.98 -4.45 -18.95
C VAL A 15 8.49 -4.16 -20.37
N GLY A 16 7.29 -3.56 -20.48
CA GLY A 16 6.76 -3.05 -21.75
C GLY A 16 7.28 -1.65 -22.06
N GLY A 17 7.26 -0.77 -21.06
CA GLY A 17 7.86 0.55 -21.06
C GLY A 17 8.45 0.85 -19.69
N TYR A 18 9.16 1.97 -19.59
CA TYR A 18 9.67 2.48 -18.32
C TYR A 18 9.98 3.98 -18.40
N PHE A 19 9.70 4.71 -17.33
CA PHE A 19 10.22 6.04 -17.06
C PHE A 19 11.26 5.95 -15.93
N ALA A 20 12.44 6.54 -16.12
CA ALA A 20 13.49 6.61 -15.11
C ALA A 20 13.66 8.06 -14.63
N SER A 21 13.29 8.36 -13.38
CA SER A 21 13.53 9.69 -12.80
C SER A 21 15.02 9.99 -12.62
N SER A 22 15.85 8.96 -12.45
CA SER A 22 17.30 9.08 -12.34
C SER A 22 17.96 9.72 -13.58
N ASP A 23 17.34 9.58 -14.76
CA ASP A 23 17.82 10.24 -15.99
C ASP A 23 17.67 11.77 -15.94
N LEU A 24 16.93 12.31 -14.99
CA LEU A 24 16.80 13.76 -14.78
C LEU A 24 17.95 14.33 -13.94
N LEU A 25 18.75 13.48 -13.30
CA LEU A 25 19.82 13.88 -12.39
C LEU A 25 21.12 14.17 -13.15
N PRO A 26 22.01 15.05 -12.65
CA PRO A 26 23.37 15.17 -13.18
C PRO A 26 24.17 13.87 -13.02
N THR A 27 25.13 13.61 -13.91
CA THR A 27 25.98 12.39 -13.78
C THR A 27 26.85 12.36 -12.53
N ASP A 28 27.09 13.51 -11.91
CA ASP A 28 27.77 13.62 -10.62
C ASP A 28 26.91 13.09 -9.45
N VAL A 29 25.59 13.05 -9.61
CA VAL A 29 24.64 12.50 -8.63
C VAL A 29 24.35 11.03 -8.93
N ASN A 30 24.04 10.69 -10.19
CA ASN A 30 23.87 9.31 -10.62
C ASN A 30 24.70 9.05 -11.90
N PRO A 31 25.76 8.23 -11.83
CA PRO A 31 26.65 8.00 -12.97
C PRO A 31 25.99 7.27 -14.15
N PHE A 32 24.79 6.71 -13.97
CA PHE A 32 24.00 6.05 -15.01
C PHE A 32 22.99 6.97 -15.72
N SER A 33 22.86 8.23 -15.29
CA SER A 33 21.90 9.18 -15.83
C SER A 33 22.19 9.61 -17.27
N ASN A 34 21.12 9.81 -18.06
CA ASN A 34 21.18 10.43 -19.39
C ASN A 34 20.99 11.97 -19.41
N GLU A 35 20.86 12.60 -18.24
CA GLU A 35 20.68 14.04 -18.00
C GLU A 35 19.56 14.69 -18.84
N ARG A 36 18.46 13.96 -19.08
CA ARG A 36 17.30 14.44 -19.86
C ARG A 36 16.02 13.65 -19.54
N PRO A 37 14.83 14.20 -19.81
CA PRO A 37 13.57 13.44 -19.73
C PRO A 37 13.51 12.33 -20.79
N MET A 38 13.37 11.08 -20.35
CA MET A 38 13.36 9.89 -21.21
C MET A 38 12.23 8.93 -20.89
N LEU A 39 11.60 8.40 -21.95
CA LEU A 39 10.72 7.22 -21.88
C LEU A 39 11.40 6.08 -22.63
N TYR A 40 11.43 4.90 -22.02
CA TYR A 40 11.98 3.68 -22.60
C TYR A 40 10.83 2.81 -23.05
N ILE A 41 10.86 2.34 -24.31
CA ILE A 41 9.86 1.42 -24.85
C ILE A 41 10.54 0.16 -25.35
N ASN A 42 10.09 -0.99 -24.83
CA ASN A 42 10.67 -2.29 -25.14
C ASN A 42 10.22 -2.81 -26.51
N THR A 43 11.09 -2.74 -27.50
CA THR A 43 10.80 -3.19 -28.86
C THR A 43 10.79 -4.71 -29.04
N ASP A 44 11.21 -5.48 -28.02
CA ASP A 44 11.13 -6.95 -28.05
C ASP A 44 9.67 -7.44 -27.90
N VAL A 45 8.81 -6.63 -27.28
CA VAL A 45 7.40 -6.98 -27.00
C VAL A 45 6.39 -5.96 -27.56
N LEU A 46 6.83 -4.75 -27.90
CA LEU A 46 6.00 -3.70 -28.49
C LEU A 46 6.50 -3.26 -29.86
N ARG A 47 5.56 -2.95 -30.76
CA ARG A 47 5.87 -2.46 -32.10
C ARG A 47 5.32 -1.05 -32.29
N ALA A 48 6.19 -0.12 -32.67
CA ALA A 48 5.80 1.26 -32.98
C ALA A 48 4.65 1.33 -34.00
N GLY A 49 3.69 2.24 -33.74
CA GLY A 49 2.48 2.41 -34.56
C GLY A 49 1.38 1.37 -34.29
N THR A 50 1.47 0.61 -33.20
CA THR A 50 0.39 -0.28 -32.74
C THR A 50 -0.29 0.29 -31.51
N VAL A 51 -1.55 -0.09 -31.29
CA VAL A 51 -2.32 0.29 -30.11
C VAL A 51 -1.60 -0.06 -28.80
N ALA A 52 -0.95 -1.23 -28.74
CA ALA A 52 -0.21 -1.65 -27.55
C ALA A 52 1.02 -0.76 -27.28
N TYR A 53 1.68 -0.28 -28.32
CA TYR A 53 2.78 0.67 -28.19
C TYR A 53 2.27 2.02 -27.69
N ASP A 54 1.24 2.55 -28.34
CA ASP A 54 0.70 3.87 -28.01
C ASP A 54 0.08 3.88 -26.60
N SER A 55 -0.50 2.76 -26.15
CA SER A 55 -1.02 2.62 -24.80
C SER A 55 0.09 2.65 -23.75
N VAL A 56 1.17 1.89 -23.95
CA VAL A 56 2.32 1.92 -23.03
C VAL A 56 3.00 3.29 -23.06
N LEU A 57 3.11 3.93 -24.22
CA LEU A 57 3.66 5.28 -24.29
C LEU A 57 2.82 6.29 -23.48
N ALA A 58 1.49 6.18 -23.50
CA ALA A 58 0.61 7.01 -22.68
C ALA A 58 0.80 6.75 -21.18
N HIS A 59 0.99 5.48 -20.79
CA HIS A 59 1.33 5.05 -19.43
C HIS A 59 2.64 5.71 -18.96
N GLU A 60 3.74 5.50 -19.68
CA GLU A 60 5.05 6.04 -19.30
C GLU A 60 5.10 7.57 -19.31
N LEU A 61 4.36 8.22 -20.22
CA LEU A 61 4.25 9.68 -20.22
C LEU A 61 3.55 10.19 -18.95
N GLN A 62 2.57 9.45 -18.42
CA GLN A 62 1.91 9.80 -17.18
C GLN A 62 2.90 9.76 -16.02
N HIS A 63 3.75 8.73 -15.91
CA HIS A 63 4.79 8.68 -14.86
C HIS A 63 5.69 9.92 -14.87
N LEU A 64 6.16 10.36 -16.05
CA LEU A 64 6.96 11.58 -16.18
C LEU A 64 6.18 12.82 -15.70
N ILE A 65 4.92 12.98 -16.12
CA ILE A 65 4.08 14.11 -15.71
C ILE A 65 3.86 14.08 -14.20
N HIS A 66 3.55 12.91 -13.65
CA HIS A 66 3.36 12.70 -12.22
C HIS A 66 4.61 13.11 -11.47
N PHE A 67 5.78 12.59 -11.85
CA PHE A 67 7.04 12.89 -11.17
C PHE A 67 7.37 14.40 -11.19
N LEU A 68 7.06 15.10 -12.29
CA LEU A 68 7.29 16.55 -12.37
C LEU A 68 6.33 17.40 -11.52
N VAL A 69 5.16 16.85 -11.16
CA VAL A 69 4.14 17.53 -10.36
C VAL A 69 4.25 17.15 -8.89
N HIS A 70 4.36 15.85 -8.61
CA HIS A 70 4.40 15.25 -7.30
C HIS A 70 5.38 14.07 -7.30
N PRO A 71 6.69 14.32 -7.07
CA PRO A 71 7.74 13.30 -7.18
C PRO A 71 7.58 12.14 -6.20
N GLN A 72 7.04 12.40 -5.01
CA GLN A 72 6.86 11.40 -3.95
C GLN A 72 5.41 10.96 -3.92
N GLN A 73 5.13 9.72 -4.34
CA GLN A 73 3.77 9.19 -4.30
C GLN A 73 3.74 7.66 -4.30
N ASP A 74 2.77 7.08 -3.59
CA ASP A 74 2.62 5.62 -3.50
C ASP A 74 2.40 5.00 -4.89
N ALA A 75 3.09 3.89 -5.16
CA ALA A 75 3.02 3.16 -6.41
C ALA A 75 1.59 2.88 -6.91
N TRP A 76 0.65 2.51 -6.02
CA TRP A 76 -0.73 2.19 -6.43
C TRP A 76 -1.44 3.39 -7.06
N LEU A 77 -1.24 4.59 -6.52
CA LEU A 77 -1.87 5.81 -7.01
C LEU A 77 -1.19 6.25 -8.31
N ASN A 78 0.14 6.13 -8.37
CA ASN A 78 0.93 6.47 -9.54
C ASN A 78 0.58 5.56 -10.74
N GLU A 79 0.61 4.25 -10.54
CA GLU A 79 0.29 3.26 -11.56
C GLU A 79 -1.20 3.30 -11.94
N GLY A 80 -2.09 3.52 -10.97
CA GLY A 80 -3.50 3.76 -11.26
C GLY A 80 -3.72 4.98 -12.15
N ALA A 81 -3.02 6.08 -11.88
CA ALA A 81 -3.12 7.29 -12.69
C ALA A 81 -2.57 7.06 -14.12
N SER A 82 -1.53 6.24 -14.26
CA SER A 82 -1.00 5.80 -15.56
C SER A 82 -2.00 4.95 -16.36
N GLU A 83 -2.68 4.00 -15.71
CA GLU A 83 -3.76 3.21 -16.32
C GLU A 83 -4.97 4.08 -16.71
N VAL A 84 -5.29 5.10 -15.91
CA VAL A 84 -6.30 6.11 -16.26
C VAL A 84 -5.84 6.95 -17.46
N ALA A 85 -4.56 7.33 -17.55
CA ALA A 85 -4.05 8.06 -18.71
C ALA A 85 -4.16 7.25 -20.00
N MET A 86 -3.94 5.93 -19.94
CA MET A 86 -4.24 5.03 -21.06
C MET A 86 -5.72 5.12 -21.47
N ALA A 87 -6.64 5.05 -20.50
CA ALA A 87 -8.08 5.14 -20.77
C ALA A 87 -8.49 6.50 -21.36
N VAL A 88 -7.94 7.61 -20.85
CA VAL A 88 -8.14 8.97 -21.39
C VAL A 88 -7.64 9.07 -22.84
N ALA A 89 -6.54 8.40 -23.16
CA ALA A 89 -6.02 8.31 -24.53
C ALA A 89 -6.81 7.35 -25.45
N GLY A 90 -7.86 6.70 -24.92
CA GLY A 90 -8.73 5.77 -25.66
C GLY A 90 -8.31 4.30 -25.57
N PHE A 91 -7.34 3.97 -24.72
CA PHE A 91 -6.81 2.61 -24.52
C PHE A 91 -7.31 2.02 -23.21
N LEU A 92 -8.48 1.38 -23.24
CA LEU A 92 -9.08 0.83 -22.01
C LEU A 92 -8.33 -0.40 -21.50
N PRO A 93 -7.83 -0.41 -20.23
CA PRO A 93 -7.04 -1.50 -19.67
C PRO A 93 -7.89 -2.66 -19.16
N ARG A 94 -8.73 -3.21 -20.05
CA ARG A 94 -9.69 -4.28 -19.72
C ARG A 94 -9.01 -5.54 -19.17
N GLY A 95 -7.78 -5.82 -19.58
CA GLY A 95 -6.99 -6.96 -19.09
C GLY A 95 -6.71 -6.86 -17.60
N ALA A 96 -6.21 -5.71 -17.15
CA ALA A 96 -5.93 -5.41 -15.75
C ALA A 96 -7.22 -5.41 -14.92
N ALA A 97 -8.26 -4.69 -15.36
CA ALA A 97 -9.56 -4.66 -14.69
C ALA A 97 -10.14 -6.07 -14.46
N ASN A 98 -10.10 -6.93 -15.48
CA ASN A 98 -10.56 -8.31 -15.36
C ASN A 98 -9.67 -9.18 -14.45
N ALA A 99 -8.38 -8.87 -14.31
CA ALA A 99 -7.49 -9.57 -13.39
C ALA A 99 -7.83 -9.25 -11.94
N PHE A 100 -8.12 -7.98 -11.63
CA PHE A 100 -8.60 -7.56 -10.31
C PHE A 100 -9.94 -8.20 -9.96
N VAL A 101 -10.92 -8.19 -10.87
CA VAL A 101 -12.24 -8.79 -10.62
C VAL A 101 -12.18 -10.29 -10.28
N ARG A 102 -11.19 -11.00 -10.83
CA ARG A 102 -10.93 -12.41 -10.48
C ARG A 102 -10.19 -12.59 -9.15
N ARG A 103 -9.61 -11.53 -8.59
CA ARG A 103 -8.84 -11.53 -7.34
C ARG A 103 -9.15 -10.28 -6.51
N PRO A 104 -10.39 -10.07 -6.07
CA PRO A 104 -10.79 -8.82 -5.43
C PRO A 104 -10.27 -8.66 -3.99
N ALA A 105 -9.60 -9.69 -3.46
CA ALA A 105 -8.78 -9.62 -2.25
C ALA A 105 -7.40 -8.97 -2.47
N THR A 106 -7.14 -8.39 -3.66
CA THR A 106 -5.95 -7.57 -3.93
C THR A 106 -6.09 -6.25 -3.20
N GLN A 107 -5.09 -5.90 -2.39
CA GLN A 107 -5.04 -4.66 -1.62
C GLN A 107 -4.91 -3.45 -2.55
N LEU A 108 -5.76 -2.44 -2.33
CA LEU A 108 -5.78 -1.24 -3.15
C LEU A 108 -4.58 -0.33 -2.90
N ASP A 109 -4.23 -0.10 -1.64
CA ASP A 109 -3.23 0.88 -1.21
C ASP A 109 -1.80 0.31 -1.13
N SER A 110 -1.54 -0.82 -1.79
CA SER A 110 -0.22 -1.46 -1.84
C SER A 110 0.09 -1.98 -3.24
N TRP A 111 1.35 -2.34 -3.46
CA TRP A 111 1.82 -2.82 -4.74
C TRP A 111 2.49 -4.20 -4.66
N ALA A 112 2.68 -4.81 -5.82
CA ALA A 112 3.24 -6.15 -5.91
C ALA A 112 4.77 -6.13 -5.83
N SER A 113 5.33 -6.86 -4.87
CA SER A 113 6.79 -7.07 -4.75
C SER A 113 7.42 -7.86 -5.90
N ARG A 114 6.60 -8.38 -6.83
CA ARG A 114 7.05 -9.13 -8.01
C ARG A 114 6.20 -8.71 -9.22
N PRO A 115 6.82 -8.45 -10.38
CA PRO A 115 6.09 -8.04 -11.59
C PRO A 115 4.98 -9.03 -12.01
N SER A 116 5.18 -10.34 -11.79
CA SER A 116 4.20 -11.37 -12.15
C SER A 116 2.90 -11.32 -11.33
N ALA A 117 2.89 -10.61 -10.19
CA ALA A 117 1.73 -10.42 -9.34
C ALA A 117 1.08 -9.04 -9.51
N ALA A 118 1.66 -8.13 -10.31
CA ALA A 118 1.21 -6.74 -10.43
C ALA A 118 -0.11 -6.56 -11.19
N LEU A 119 -0.45 -7.45 -12.13
CA LEU A 119 -1.63 -7.30 -13.01
C LEU A 119 -2.97 -7.01 -12.29
N PRO A 120 -3.35 -7.69 -11.19
CA PRO A 120 -4.55 -7.31 -10.43
C PRO A 120 -4.40 -6.00 -9.65
N HIS A 121 -3.19 -5.56 -9.27
CA HIS A 121 -2.99 -4.26 -8.63
C HIS A 121 -3.25 -3.12 -9.63
N TYR A 122 -2.71 -3.23 -10.85
CA TYR A 122 -3.06 -2.35 -11.97
C TYR A 122 -4.58 -2.26 -12.15
N GLY A 123 -5.27 -3.40 -12.12
CA GLY A 123 -6.72 -3.46 -12.26
C GLY A 123 -7.49 -2.78 -11.13
N GLY A 124 -7.07 -2.99 -9.88
CA GLY A 124 -7.70 -2.40 -8.70
C GLY A 124 -7.53 -0.89 -8.67
N ALA A 125 -6.30 -0.42 -8.88
CA ALA A 125 -5.98 1.01 -8.93
C ALA A 125 -6.69 1.72 -10.08
N TYR A 126 -6.68 1.14 -11.28
CA TYR A 126 -7.43 1.65 -12.44
C TYR A 126 -8.93 1.77 -12.14
N LEU A 127 -9.55 0.71 -11.62
CA LEU A 127 -10.98 0.71 -11.34
C LEU A 127 -11.33 1.72 -10.24
N PHE A 128 -10.55 1.81 -9.18
CA PHE A 128 -10.79 2.78 -8.11
C PHE A 128 -10.68 4.23 -8.59
N LEU A 129 -9.64 4.58 -9.35
CA LEU A 129 -9.47 5.95 -9.85
C LEU A 129 -10.46 6.29 -10.96
N THR A 130 -10.86 5.32 -11.78
CA THR A 130 -11.96 5.49 -12.73
C THR A 130 -13.28 5.73 -12.00
N TYR A 131 -13.56 4.96 -10.96
CA TYR A 131 -14.73 5.15 -10.11
C TYR A 131 -14.75 6.53 -9.46
N LEU A 132 -13.62 6.96 -8.89
CA LEU A 132 -13.45 8.30 -8.33
C LEU A 132 -13.72 9.39 -9.37
N ALA A 133 -13.07 9.30 -10.54
CA ALA A 133 -13.24 10.28 -11.61
C ALA A 133 -14.70 10.38 -12.05
N GLU A 134 -15.39 9.25 -12.22
CA GLU A 134 -16.81 9.22 -12.63
C GLU A 134 -17.74 9.73 -11.52
N ARG A 135 -17.44 9.47 -10.24
CA ARG A 135 -18.19 10.00 -9.09
C ARG A 135 -18.08 11.51 -8.95
N LEU A 136 -16.94 12.09 -9.30
CA LEU A 136 -16.64 13.52 -9.13
C LEU A 136 -16.96 14.39 -10.35
N GLY A 137 -17.38 13.80 -11.48
CA GLY A 137 -17.78 14.56 -12.66
C GLY A 137 -16.80 14.56 -13.83
N ARG A 138 -15.88 13.57 -13.90
CA ARG A 138 -14.94 13.14 -14.97
C ARG A 138 -13.44 13.41 -14.68
N PHE A 139 -12.58 12.91 -15.59
CA PHE A 139 -11.12 12.84 -15.47
C PHE A 139 -10.37 14.19 -15.37
N ASP A 140 -11.02 15.33 -15.63
CA ASP A 140 -10.35 16.65 -15.57
C ASP A 140 -9.81 16.97 -14.17
N GLU A 141 -10.46 16.42 -13.15
CA GLU A 141 -10.11 16.55 -11.73
C GLU A 141 -8.88 15.72 -11.32
N MET A 142 -8.46 14.74 -12.13
CA MET A 142 -7.31 13.88 -11.82
C MET A 142 -6.00 14.66 -11.76
N ARG A 143 -5.89 15.75 -12.52
CA ARG A 143 -4.73 16.64 -12.44
C ARG A 143 -4.63 17.29 -11.06
N ASP A 144 -5.77 17.76 -10.55
CA ASP A 144 -5.83 18.49 -9.28
C ASP A 144 -5.67 17.51 -8.10
N LEU A 145 -6.14 16.26 -8.25
CA LEU A 145 -5.82 15.15 -7.35
C LEU A 145 -4.30 14.91 -7.28
N ILE A 146 -3.63 14.69 -8.41
CA ILE A 146 -2.17 14.43 -8.45
C ILE A 146 -1.39 15.59 -7.82
N ALA A 147 -1.83 16.84 -8.02
CA ALA A 147 -1.20 18.03 -7.48
C ALA A 147 -1.52 18.31 -5.99
N SER A 148 -2.39 17.51 -5.37
CA SER A 148 -2.79 17.72 -3.96
C SER A 148 -1.68 17.30 -3.00
N GLU A 149 -1.63 17.96 -1.83
CA GLU A 149 -0.68 17.62 -0.77
C GLU A 149 -1.00 16.25 -0.15
N GLY A 150 0.04 15.56 0.32
CA GLY A 150 -0.06 14.25 0.98
C GLY A 150 0.32 13.08 0.08
N ILE A 151 0.30 11.88 0.65
CA ILE A 151 0.62 10.63 -0.05
C ILE A 151 -0.44 9.58 0.19
N GLY A 152 -0.59 8.64 -0.74
CA GLY A 152 -1.52 7.52 -0.67
C GLY A 152 -2.94 7.98 -0.39
N THR A 153 -3.56 7.40 0.63
CA THR A 153 -4.94 7.70 1.03
C THR A 153 -5.12 9.12 1.59
N ALA A 154 -4.09 9.68 2.24
CA ALA A 154 -4.12 11.02 2.81
C ALA A 154 -4.16 12.12 1.73
N LEU A 155 -3.57 11.85 0.56
CA LEU A 155 -3.72 12.73 -0.61
C LEU A 155 -5.18 12.83 -1.04
N LEU A 156 -5.90 11.70 -1.10
CA LEU A 156 -7.33 11.70 -1.44
C LEU A 156 -8.16 12.49 -0.43
N ASP A 157 -7.93 12.28 0.87
CA ASP A 157 -8.66 13.03 1.91
C ASP A 157 -8.39 14.54 1.83
N THR A 158 -7.14 14.94 1.54
CA THR A 158 -6.78 16.34 1.33
C THR A 158 -7.51 16.93 0.13
N PHE A 159 -7.45 16.24 -1.01
CA PHE A 159 -8.13 16.65 -2.25
C PHE A 159 -9.65 16.78 -2.05
N LEU A 160 -10.30 15.79 -1.44
CA LEU A 160 -11.75 15.78 -1.21
C LEU A 160 -12.17 16.84 -0.18
N GLY A 161 -11.34 17.05 0.85
CA GLY A 161 -11.56 18.09 1.86
C GLY A 161 -11.57 19.50 1.26
N GLN A 162 -10.68 19.78 0.30
CA GLN A 162 -10.61 21.06 -0.40
C GLN A 162 -11.85 21.32 -1.28
N ARG A 163 -12.45 20.26 -1.82
CA ARG A 163 -13.66 20.36 -2.65
C ARG A 163 -14.93 20.62 -1.83
N GLY A 164 -14.93 20.23 -0.55
CA GLY A 164 -16.07 20.41 0.34
C GLY A 164 -17.18 19.37 0.16
N ASP A 165 -16.90 18.25 -0.53
CA ASP A 165 -17.89 17.23 -0.91
C ASP A 165 -18.29 16.29 0.26
N GLN A 166 -17.76 16.51 1.48
CA GLN A 166 -17.90 15.64 2.67
C GLN A 166 -17.48 14.17 2.45
N LEU A 167 -16.90 13.84 1.30
CA LEU A 167 -16.34 12.54 1.00
C LEU A 167 -14.94 12.40 1.61
N THR A 168 -14.65 11.18 2.06
CA THR A 168 -13.32 10.72 2.47
C THR A 168 -12.91 9.50 1.65
N PHE A 169 -11.62 9.18 1.65
CA PHE A 169 -11.10 7.92 1.10
C PHE A 169 -11.90 6.73 1.64
N THR A 170 -12.13 6.67 2.96
CA THR A 170 -12.90 5.59 3.60
C THR A 170 -14.31 5.47 3.02
N SER A 171 -15.04 6.58 2.89
CA SER A 171 -16.41 6.55 2.35
C SER A 171 -16.44 6.10 0.87
N LEU A 172 -15.48 6.56 0.07
CA LEU A 172 -15.37 6.18 -1.34
C LEU A 172 -14.97 4.72 -1.51
N PHE A 173 -14.03 4.24 -0.70
CA PHE A 173 -13.63 2.84 -0.68
C PHE A 173 -14.80 1.93 -0.30
N GLN A 174 -15.59 2.30 0.71
CA GLN A 174 -16.80 1.58 1.12
C GLN A 174 -17.84 1.50 0.00
N ASP A 175 -18.08 2.60 -0.72
CA ASP A 175 -18.97 2.60 -1.87
C ASP A 175 -18.39 1.79 -3.04
N TRP A 176 -17.09 1.91 -3.30
CA TRP A 176 -16.39 1.27 -4.41
C TRP A 176 -16.41 -0.26 -4.33
N VAL A 177 -16.20 -0.82 -3.13
CA VAL A 177 -16.28 -2.28 -2.95
C VAL A 177 -17.68 -2.81 -3.23
N VAL A 178 -18.74 -2.01 -2.98
CA VAL A 178 -20.10 -2.37 -3.38
C VAL A 178 -20.30 -2.18 -4.90
N ALA A 179 -19.79 -1.09 -5.48
CA ALA A 179 -19.85 -0.84 -6.91
C ALA A 179 -19.22 -1.96 -7.73
N ASN A 180 -18.18 -2.62 -7.20
CA ASN A 180 -17.52 -3.74 -7.86
C ASN A 180 -18.39 -4.99 -8.01
N VAL A 181 -19.37 -5.22 -7.13
CA VAL A 181 -20.26 -6.40 -7.18
C VAL A 181 -21.64 -6.07 -7.79
N VAL A 182 -22.11 -4.84 -7.60
CA VAL A 182 -23.38 -4.35 -8.16
C VAL A 182 -23.22 -3.94 -9.62
N ASN A 183 -22.26 -3.05 -9.89
CA ASN A 183 -22.06 -2.33 -11.14
C ASN A 183 -23.36 -1.90 -11.85
N ASP A 184 -24.21 -1.18 -11.13
CA ASP A 184 -25.45 -0.63 -11.64
C ASP A 184 -25.72 0.71 -10.93
N LYS A 185 -25.88 1.77 -11.71
CA LYS A 185 -26.19 3.11 -11.19
C LYS A 185 -27.69 3.29 -10.90
N GLY A 186 -28.54 2.38 -11.37
CA GLY A 186 -29.99 2.33 -11.19
C GLY A 186 -30.74 3.55 -11.76
N PRO A 187 -32.03 3.41 -12.09
CA PRO A 187 -32.89 4.58 -12.30
C PRO A 187 -33.33 5.14 -10.94
N GLY A 188 -32.84 6.34 -10.57
CA GLY A 188 -33.32 7.08 -9.40
C GLY A 188 -32.57 6.84 -8.07
N GLY A 189 -31.52 6.04 -8.07
CA GLY A 189 -30.50 6.08 -7.01
C GLY A 189 -29.56 7.29 -7.16
N ASP A 190 -28.64 7.49 -6.23
CA ASP A 190 -27.63 8.56 -6.36
C ASP A 190 -26.42 8.18 -7.25
N GLY A 191 -26.51 7.03 -7.95
CA GLY A 191 -25.58 6.59 -8.97
C GLY A 191 -24.23 6.08 -8.45
N ARG A 192 -24.09 5.80 -7.14
CA ARG A 192 -22.81 5.46 -6.53
C ARG A 192 -22.31 4.02 -6.70
N TYR A 193 -23.15 3.07 -7.09
CA TYR A 193 -22.79 1.64 -7.10
C TYR A 193 -22.52 1.08 -8.50
N GLY A 194 -21.91 1.88 -9.38
CA GLY A 194 -21.48 1.39 -10.68
C GLY A 194 -20.56 2.34 -11.45
N TYR A 195 -20.20 1.89 -12.65
CA TYR A 195 -19.26 2.52 -13.57
C TYR A 195 -19.97 2.94 -14.86
N ASP A 196 -19.48 3.99 -15.53
CA ASP A 196 -19.99 4.42 -16.84
C ASP A 196 -19.32 3.64 -17.98
N HIS A 197 -18.00 3.41 -17.89
CA HIS A 197 -17.21 2.89 -19.01
C HIS A 197 -16.79 1.42 -18.86
N TRP A 198 -17.05 0.80 -17.70
CA TRP A 198 -16.74 -0.58 -17.40
C TRP A 198 -18.00 -1.38 -17.07
N GLY A 199 -18.19 -2.53 -17.75
CA GLY A 199 -19.41 -3.34 -17.62
C GLY A 199 -19.22 -4.69 -16.93
N GLY A 200 -18.04 -4.94 -16.33
CA GLY A 200 -17.82 -6.18 -15.57
C GLY A 200 -18.44 -6.10 -14.17
N ARG A 201 -18.37 -7.18 -13.40
CA ARG A 201 -18.65 -7.19 -11.96
C ARG A 201 -17.94 -8.37 -11.32
N ILE A 202 -17.70 -8.27 -10.02
CA ILE A 202 -17.23 -9.38 -9.19
C ILE A 202 -18.38 -10.38 -9.05
N GLU A 203 -18.06 -11.65 -9.23
CA GLU A 203 -18.94 -12.75 -8.85
C GLU A 203 -18.38 -13.39 -7.57
N PRO A 204 -19.12 -13.41 -6.45
CA PRO A 204 -18.69 -14.04 -5.22
C PRO A 204 -18.35 -15.51 -5.43
N THR A 205 -17.19 -15.94 -4.94
CA THR A 205 -16.77 -17.36 -5.00
C THR A 205 -17.19 -18.15 -3.77
N VAL A 206 -17.56 -17.47 -2.69
CA VAL A 206 -18.08 -18.08 -1.47
C VAL A 206 -19.60 -17.93 -1.50
N VAL A 207 -20.31 -19.05 -1.57
CA VAL A 207 -21.77 -19.09 -1.71
C VAL A 207 -22.36 -20.01 -0.66
N TRP A 208 -23.34 -19.52 0.11
CA TRP A 208 -24.04 -20.29 1.14
C TRP A 208 -25.50 -20.53 0.74
N HIS A 209 -25.94 -21.77 0.85
CA HIS A 209 -27.32 -22.20 0.55
C HIS A 209 -28.02 -22.84 1.76
N THR A 210 -27.29 -23.09 2.85
CA THR A 210 -27.80 -23.79 4.04
C THR A 210 -27.31 -23.06 5.28
N TYR A 211 -28.10 -23.06 6.35
CA TYR A 211 -27.77 -22.38 7.61
C TYR A 211 -28.08 -23.30 8.81
N PRO A 212 -27.42 -23.15 9.97
CA PRO A 212 -26.39 -22.15 10.28
C PRO A 212 -25.06 -22.40 9.55
N ARG A 213 -24.30 -21.34 9.29
CA ARG A 213 -22.96 -21.38 8.68
C ARG A 213 -22.02 -20.41 9.37
N GLN A 214 -20.75 -20.76 9.36
CA GLN A 214 -19.67 -19.91 9.85
C GLN A 214 -18.45 -19.99 8.93
N LEU A 215 -17.77 -18.85 8.76
CA LEU A 215 -16.49 -18.74 8.06
C LEU A 215 -15.52 -17.92 8.93
N MET A 216 -14.35 -18.48 9.18
CA MET A 216 -13.20 -17.75 9.69
C MET A 216 -12.25 -17.45 8.53
N THR A 217 -11.82 -16.20 8.40
CA THR A 217 -11.04 -15.71 7.26
C THR A 217 -9.97 -14.71 7.72
N ARG A 218 -8.86 -14.64 6.97
CA ARG A 218 -7.92 -13.52 7.04
C ARG A 218 -8.20 -12.62 5.85
N ALA A 219 -8.65 -11.40 6.12
CA ALA A 219 -9.00 -10.42 5.11
C ALA A 219 -7.86 -9.41 4.95
N THR A 220 -7.50 -9.12 3.70
CA THR A 220 -6.44 -8.16 3.34
C THR A 220 -6.93 -6.73 3.52
N GLN A 221 -6.11 -5.86 4.12
CA GLN A 221 -6.45 -4.43 4.30
C GLN A 221 -6.77 -3.78 2.95
N HIS A 222 -7.72 -2.84 2.94
CA HIS A 222 -8.15 -2.10 1.76
C HIS A 222 -8.44 -2.99 0.54
N ALA A 223 -8.96 -4.19 0.81
CA ALA A 223 -9.52 -5.12 -0.16
C ALA A 223 -10.89 -5.59 0.34
N ALA A 224 -11.63 -6.34 -0.49
CA ALA A 224 -12.94 -6.85 -0.11
C ALA A 224 -13.08 -8.35 -0.36
N GLN A 225 -13.76 -9.01 0.57
CA GLN A 225 -14.28 -10.36 0.43
C GLN A 225 -15.79 -10.30 0.22
N TYR A 226 -16.29 -11.18 -0.66
CA TYR A 226 -17.70 -11.22 -1.07
C TYR A 226 -18.25 -12.60 -0.78
N ILE A 227 -19.35 -12.66 -0.03
CA ILE A 227 -20.05 -13.89 0.32
C ILE A 227 -21.49 -13.76 -0.16
N GLU A 228 -21.93 -14.64 -1.05
CA GLU A 228 -23.32 -14.70 -1.50
C GLU A 228 -24.13 -15.61 -0.59
N LEU A 229 -25.26 -15.10 -0.11
CA LEU A 229 -26.15 -15.75 0.83
C LEU A 229 -27.49 -16.00 0.14
N HIS A 230 -27.77 -17.26 -0.22
CA HIS A 230 -29.06 -17.60 -0.80
C HIS A 230 -30.11 -17.81 0.29
N PRO A 231 -31.30 -17.21 0.16
CA PRO A 231 -32.45 -17.56 1.00
C PRO A 231 -32.68 -19.09 1.00
N PRO A 232 -32.97 -19.71 2.15
CA PRO A 232 -33.28 -21.13 2.21
C PRO A 232 -34.54 -21.50 1.43
N GLU A 233 -34.59 -22.74 0.94
CA GLU A 233 -35.76 -23.28 0.23
C GLU A 233 -37.02 -23.38 1.11
N GLU A 234 -36.86 -23.23 2.43
CA GLU A 234 -37.91 -23.33 3.45
C GLU A 234 -38.94 -22.18 3.39
N GLY A 235 -38.65 -21.11 2.65
CA GLY A 235 -39.53 -19.95 2.46
C GLY A 235 -38.93 -18.64 3.00
N PRO A 236 -39.73 -17.57 3.07
CA PRO A 236 -39.28 -16.31 3.65
C PRO A 236 -38.97 -16.47 5.15
N GLY A 237 -38.05 -15.64 5.64
CA GLY A 237 -37.56 -15.71 7.01
C GLY A 237 -36.62 -14.54 7.31
N ILE A 238 -35.94 -14.65 8.45
CA ILE A 238 -34.91 -13.72 8.88
C ILE A 238 -33.56 -14.43 8.85
N LEU A 239 -32.57 -13.79 8.23
CA LEU A 239 -31.18 -14.18 8.29
C LEU A 239 -30.43 -13.28 9.27
N ASP A 240 -30.02 -13.85 10.39
CA ASP A 240 -29.23 -13.19 11.42
C ASP A 240 -27.75 -13.32 11.08
N VAL A 241 -27.13 -12.23 10.61
CA VAL A 241 -25.70 -12.18 10.27
C VAL A 241 -24.93 -11.61 11.45
N THR A 242 -23.98 -12.37 12.00
CA THR A 242 -23.06 -11.90 13.04
C THR A 242 -21.64 -11.80 12.52
N PHE A 243 -21.02 -10.65 12.74
CA PHE A 243 -19.62 -10.38 12.42
C PHE A 243 -18.78 -10.25 13.69
N ARG A 244 -17.57 -10.79 13.67
CA ARG A 244 -16.52 -10.60 14.70
C ARG A 244 -15.17 -10.40 14.00
N GLY A 245 -14.40 -9.37 14.37
CA GLY A 245 -13.10 -9.09 13.79
C GLY A 245 -12.12 -8.52 14.81
N GLU A 246 -10.84 -8.52 14.46
CA GLU A 246 -9.78 -7.87 15.26
C GLU A 246 -10.03 -6.35 15.36
N ASN A 247 -9.65 -5.74 16.49
CA ASN A 247 -9.74 -4.28 16.73
C ASN A 247 -8.39 -3.56 16.54
N THR A 248 -7.34 -4.31 16.19
CA THR A 248 -6.01 -3.79 15.91
C THR A 248 -5.42 -4.50 14.69
N ALA A 249 -4.54 -3.81 13.97
CA ALA A 249 -3.82 -4.33 12.81
C ALA A 249 -2.32 -4.19 13.05
N ARG A 250 -1.54 -5.14 12.51
CA ARG A 250 -0.09 -5.00 12.44
C ARG A 250 0.31 -4.23 11.19
N LEU A 251 1.33 -3.38 11.26
CA LEU A 251 1.84 -2.67 10.08
C LEU A 251 2.84 -3.54 9.31
N VAL A 252 3.78 -4.15 10.03
CA VAL A 252 4.86 -5.00 9.51
C VAL A 252 4.70 -6.44 9.98
N GLY A 253 5.23 -7.40 9.21
CA GLY A 253 5.12 -8.85 9.44
C GLY A 253 5.94 -9.42 10.61
N THR A 254 6.39 -8.59 11.56
CA THR A 254 7.20 -9.03 12.71
C THR A 254 6.87 -8.23 13.97
N ASP A 255 7.13 -8.79 15.15
CA ASP A 255 7.11 -8.04 16.41
C ASP A 255 8.48 -7.38 16.65
N ALA A 256 8.56 -6.46 17.61
CA ALA A 256 9.84 -5.97 18.13
C ALA A 256 10.74 -7.15 18.53
N HIS A 257 12.07 -7.00 18.43
CA HIS A 257 12.98 -8.09 18.72
C HIS A 257 12.88 -8.50 20.18
N LEU A 258 12.86 -7.50 21.06
CA LEU A 258 12.54 -7.61 22.47
C LEU A 258 11.50 -6.55 22.84
N GLY A 259 10.75 -6.80 23.92
CA GLY A 259 9.74 -5.83 24.37
C GLY A 259 8.62 -5.60 23.37
N SER A 260 8.24 -4.33 23.18
CA SER A 260 7.13 -3.88 22.35
C SER A 260 7.48 -2.75 21.39
N GLY A 261 8.56 -2.01 21.64
CA GLY A 261 8.97 -0.85 20.86
C GLY A 261 10.06 -1.18 19.85
N MET A 262 10.09 -0.43 18.75
CA MET A 262 11.18 -0.43 17.78
C MET A 262 11.22 0.87 16.99
N TRP A 263 12.38 1.20 16.44
CA TRP A 263 12.50 2.27 15.45
C TRP A 263 12.20 1.72 14.05
N TRP A 264 11.41 2.43 13.27
CA TRP A 264 10.97 2.01 11.95
C TRP A 264 11.12 3.13 10.93
N SER A 265 11.73 2.84 9.78
CA SER A 265 11.92 3.82 8.69
C SER A 265 10.63 4.22 7.97
N GLN A 266 9.55 3.45 8.17
CA GLN A 266 8.32 3.47 7.39
C GLN A 266 8.49 3.03 5.92
N PRO A 267 7.43 2.51 5.28
CA PRO A 267 7.36 2.25 3.85
C PRO A 267 7.02 3.55 3.12
N ALA A 268 7.78 3.87 2.07
CA ALA A 268 7.46 4.94 1.13
C ALA A 268 8.31 4.81 -0.14
N ASP A 269 7.76 5.23 -1.28
CA ASP A 269 8.51 5.43 -2.52
C ASP A 269 9.15 6.84 -2.51
N ASN A 270 10.29 6.99 -3.19
CA ASN A 270 11.06 8.22 -3.37
C ASN A 270 11.28 8.98 -2.06
N SER A 271 11.77 8.27 -1.04
CA SER A 271 11.80 8.76 0.34
C SER A 271 13.18 8.69 0.97
N GLU A 272 13.41 9.57 1.93
CA GLU A 272 14.57 9.58 2.81
C GLU A 272 14.11 9.58 4.27
N SER A 273 14.51 8.57 5.03
CA SER A 273 14.26 8.48 6.47
C SER A 273 15.59 8.42 7.22
N THR A 274 15.78 9.30 8.20
CA THR A 274 16.98 9.37 9.04
C THR A 274 16.68 9.32 10.53
N LEU A 275 17.57 8.69 11.29
CA LEU A 275 17.59 8.67 12.74
C LEU A 275 19.02 9.01 13.20
N THR A 276 19.23 10.24 13.68
CA THR A 276 20.56 10.81 13.94
C THR A 276 20.76 11.15 15.41
N ARG A 277 21.94 10.85 15.99
CA ARG A 277 22.35 11.32 17.32
C ARG A 277 23.80 11.78 17.34
N ILE A 278 24.13 12.59 18.34
CA ILE A 278 25.51 12.83 18.75
C ILE A 278 25.99 11.62 19.59
N VAL A 279 27.22 11.19 19.33
CA VAL A 279 27.91 10.13 20.09
C VAL A 279 29.27 10.67 20.51
N ASP A 280 29.49 10.79 21.82
CA ASP A 280 30.77 11.18 22.38
C ASP A 280 31.65 9.93 22.58
N LEU A 281 32.68 9.78 21.75
CA LEU A 281 33.69 8.72 21.85
C LEU A 281 35.03 9.25 22.38
N SER A 282 35.08 10.46 22.96
CA SER A 282 36.31 11.14 23.36
C SER A 282 37.14 10.39 24.40
N ASP A 283 36.47 9.69 25.32
CA ASP A 283 37.10 8.98 26.44
C ASP A 283 37.42 7.49 26.17
N VAL A 284 37.15 7.01 24.95
CA VAL A 284 37.37 5.60 24.58
C VAL A 284 38.42 5.45 23.47
N SER A 285 39.13 4.32 23.46
CA SER A 285 40.13 3.98 22.44
C SER A 285 39.63 3.00 21.37
N ARG A 286 38.43 2.45 21.59
CA ARG A 286 37.68 1.59 20.68
C ARG A 286 36.20 1.78 20.96
N ALA A 287 35.36 1.57 19.96
CA ALA A 287 33.92 1.65 20.11
C ALA A 287 33.27 0.72 19.08
N ARG A 288 32.15 0.12 19.46
CA ARG A 288 31.33 -0.70 18.57
C ARG A 288 29.87 -0.33 18.72
N LEU A 289 29.21 -0.10 17.59
CA LEU A 289 27.77 -0.03 17.54
C LEU A 289 27.22 -1.44 17.35
N GLU A 290 26.33 -1.86 18.23
CA GLU A 290 25.58 -3.11 18.13
C GLU A 290 24.09 -2.78 18.12
N PHE A 291 23.31 -3.51 17.34
CA PHE A 291 21.86 -3.34 17.24
C PHE A 291 21.24 -4.57 16.59
N ASP A 292 19.96 -4.80 16.86
CA ASP A 292 19.16 -5.75 16.12
C ASP A 292 18.47 -5.05 14.96
N THR A 293 18.42 -5.72 13.80
CA THR A 293 17.70 -5.18 12.65
C THR A 293 16.89 -6.24 11.91
N TRP A 294 15.75 -5.82 11.40
CA TRP A 294 14.94 -6.53 10.44
C TRP A 294 14.74 -5.60 9.24
N PHE A 295 14.86 -6.09 8.02
CA PHE A 295 14.59 -5.26 6.84
C PHE A 295 14.05 -6.09 5.68
N ASP A 296 13.14 -5.49 4.91
CA ASP A 296 12.66 -5.96 3.62
C ASP A 296 12.56 -4.74 2.69
N LEU A 297 13.58 -4.62 1.84
CA LEU A 297 13.87 -3.52 0.94
C LEU A 297 13.96 -4.07 -0.50
N GLU A 298 13.69 -3.25 -1.53
CA GLU A 298 13.91 -3.68 -2.90
C GLU A 298 15.40 -3.94 -3.18
N LEU A 299 15.72 -5.18 -3.57
CA LEU A 299 17.10 -5.62 -3.74
C LEU A 299 17.80 -4.85 -4.87
N GLY A 300 18.79 -4.04 -4.50
CA GLY A 300 19.61 -3.30 -5.44
C GLY A 300 19.07 -1.93 -5.83
N TYR A 301 17.92 -1.52 -5.27
CA TYR A 301 17.25 -0.25 -5.56
C TYR A 301 17.08 0.57 -4.28
N ASP A 302 16.53 -0.05 -3.24
CA ASP A 302 16.38 0.52 -1.91
C ASP A 302 17.55 0.13 -1.01
N TYR A 303 18.02 1.09 -0.22
CA TYR A 303 19.14 0.87 0.69
C TYR A 303 18.92 1.54 2.05
N ALA A 304 19.36 0.85 3.10
CA ALA A 304 19.60 1.47 4.40
C ALA A 304 21.09 1.48 4.74
N PHE A 305 21.53 2.37 5.63
CA PHE A 305 22.93 2.60 5.96
C PHE A 305 23.11 2.93 7.43
N VAL A 306 24.28 2.58 7.96
CA VAL A 306 24.86 3.24 9.13
C VAL A 306 25.89 4.25 8.62
N GLY A 307 25.69 5.53 8.91
CA GLY A 307 26.56 6.63 8.53
C GLY A 307 27.19 7.31 9.75
N VAL A 308 28.42 7.79 9.58
CA VAL A 308 29.11 8.63 10.56
C VAL A 308 29.56 9.93 9.92
N SER A 309 29.36 11.04 10.61
CA SER A 309 29.89 12.36 10.25
C SER A 309 30.81 12.88 11.35
N THR A 310 31.90 13.54 10.94
CA THR A 310 32.91 14.15 11.82
C THR A 310 33.02 15.67 11.63
N ASP A 311 32.07 16.24 10.88
CA ASP A 311 32.05 17.63 10.43
C ASP A 311 30.63 18.21 10.52
N ASP A 312 29.94 17.94 11.63
CA ASP A 312 28.60 18.45 11.93
C ASP A 312 27.55 18.15 10.86
N GLY A 313 27.69 17.00 10.19
CA GLY A 313 26.74 16.49 9.19
C GLY A 313 26.97 17.02 7.78
N CYS A 314 28.06 17.76 7.53
CA CYS A 314 28.39 18.25 6.20
C CYS A 314 28.75 17.09 5.25
N THR A 315 29.46 16.07 5.74
CA THR A 315 29.77 14.86 5.00
C THR A 315 29.48 13.61 5.83
N TRP A 316 29.11 12.53 5.14
CA TRP A 316 28.75 11.25 5.76
C TRP A 316 29.54 10.12 5.12
N VAL A 317 30.07 9.24 5.96
CA VAL A 317 30.73 7.99 5.54
C VAL A 317 29.88 6.81 5.98
N THR A 318 29.41 6.00 5.03
CA THR A 318 28.73 4.74 5.35
C THR A 318 29.74 3.73 5.90
N VAL A 319 29.41 3.05 7.00
CA VAL A 319 30.34 2.13 7.68
C VAL A 319 29.91 0.68 7.44
N PRO A 320 30.84 -0.24 7.11
CA PRO A 320 30.47 -1.63 6.83
C PRO A 320 29.96 -2.36 8.08
N GLY A 321 28.89 -3.13 7.88
CA GLY A 321 28.30 -4.09 8.83
C GLY A 321 28.23 -5.50 8.26
N LYS A 322 27.75 -6.47 9.04
CA LYS A 322 27.74 -7.90 8.66
C LYS A 322 26.84 -8.18 7.45
N GLN A 323 25.68 -7.51 7.35
CA GLN A 323 24.71 -7.68 6.27
C GLN A 323 24.83 -6.62 5.16
N THR A 324 25.82 -5.73 5.23
CA THR A 324 26.01 -4.68 4.20
C THR A 324 26.65 -5.21 2.91
N THR A 325 26.39 -4.52 1.80
CA THR A 325 26.98 -4.81 0.48
C THR A 325 27.41 -3.53 -0.23
N THR A 326 28.37 -3.66 -1.15
CA THR A 326 28.76 -2.60 -2.11
C THR A 326 28.13 -2.82 -3.49
N TYR A 327 27.18 -3.75 -3.60
CA TYR A 327 26.43 -3.99 -4.84
C TYR A 327 25.61 -2.74 -5.18
N ASP A 328 25.79 -2.23 -6.40
CA ASP A 328 25.18 -0.98 -6.86
C ASP A 328 24.84 -1.07 -8.36
N PRO A 329 23.73 -1.71 -8.73
CA PRO A 329 23.40 -1.94 -10.13
C PRO A 329 22.84 -0.70 -10.84
N VAL A 330 22.34 0.29 -10.07
CA VAL A 330 21.60 1.45 -10.59
C VAL A 330 22.07 2.80 -10.03
N GLY A 331 23.11 2.82 -9.20
CA GLY A 331 23.73 4.05 -8.70
C GLY A 331 23.09 4.60 -7.41
N HIS A 332 22.42 3.75 -6.63
CA HIS A 332 21.69 4.14 -5.41
C HIS A 332 22.43 3.74 -4.12
N ASN A 333 23.46 2.88 -4.20
CA ASN A 333 24.23 2.50 -3.01
C ASN A 333 25.30 3.54 -2.68
N LEU A 334 25.18 4.19 -1.51
CA LEU A 334 26.13 5.21 -1.04
C LEU A 334 27.45 4.64 -0.46
N GLY A 335 27.65 3.32 -0.53
CA GLY A 335 28.91 2.66 -0.18
C GLY A 335 28.69 1.29 0.45
N HIS A 336 28.18 1.27 1.69
CA HIS A 336 27.93 0.05 2.47
C HIS A 336 26.48 -0.03 2.93
N GLY A 337 25.60 -0.42 2.00
CA GLY A 337 24.17 -0.47 2.25
C GLY A 337 23.62 -1.85 2.61
N TYR A 338 22.55 -1.87 3.41
CA TYR A 338 21.62 -2.99 3.58
C TYR A 338 20.58 -2.93 2.46
N THR A 339 20.32 -4.02 1.77
CA THR A 339 19.32 -4.10 0.70
C THR A 339 18.78 -5.53 0.60
N GLY A 340 17.60 -5.72 0.00
CA GLY A 340 16.92 -7.01 0.00
C GLY A 340 16.33 -7.36 1.36
N ARG A 341 16.47 -8.62 1.79
CA ARG A 341 15.86 -9.13 3.03
C ARG A 341 16.89 -9.55 4.06
N SER A 342 16.67 -9.16 5.30
CA SER A 342 17.53 -9.52 6.42
C SER A 342 17.55 -11.03 6.66
N GLY A 343 18.74 -11.57 6.95
CA GLY A 343 18.90 -12.98 7.30
C GLY A 343 18.92 -13.96 6.11
N GLY A 344 18.84 -13.47 4.87
CA GLY A 344 19.13 -14.22 3.63
C GLY A 344 18.07 -15.24 3.20
N GLY A 345 16.89 -15.23 3.82
CA GLY A 345 15.77 -16.14 3.54
C GLY A 345 14.80 -15.59 2.49
N GLN A 346 13.74 -16.37 2.20
CA GLN A 346 12.59 -15.86 1.44
C GLN A 346 11.78 -14.85 2.25
N GLU A 347 11.70 -15.07 3.56
CA GLU A 347 11.10 -14.15 4.53
C GLU A 347 12.22 -13.48 5.35
N PRO A 348 12.09 -12.18 5.64
CA PRO A 348 13.02 -11.43 6.49
C PRO A 348 12.92 -11.87 7.96
N ARG A 349 14.02 -11.77 8.69
CA ARG A 349 14.10 -12.06 10.14
C ARG A 349 15.03 -11.08 10.86
N TRP A 350 14.82 -10.92 12.16
CA TRP A 350 15.75 -10.16 13.00
C TRP A 350 17.15 -10.78 12.96
N VAL A 351 18.16 -9.92 12.84
CA VAL A 351 19.58 -10.27 12.84
C VAL A 351 20.38 -9.27 13.68
N GLU A 352 21.39 -9.77 14.38
CA GLU A 352 22.31 -8.95 15.18
C GLU A 352 23.41 -8.33 14.30
N GLU A 353 23.46 -7.00 14.27
CA GLU A 353 24.49 -6.21 13.62
C GLU A 353 25.58 -5.75 14.58
N ALA A 354 26.77 -5.58 14.01
CA ALA A 354 27.92 -5.02 14.72
C ALA A 354 28.77 -4.21 13.75
N VAL A 355 28.88 -2.91 14.01
CA VAL A 355 29.61 -1.94 13.19
C VAL A 355 30.78 -1.40 14.00
N ASP A 356 31.99 -1.50 13.45
CA ASP A 356 33.21 -1.02 14.11
C ASP A 356 33.34 0.51 13.99
N LEU A 357 33.33 1.20 15.13
CA LEU A 357 33.48 2.65 15.21
C LEU A 357 34.87 3.06 15.72
N THR A 358 35.82 2.12 15.86
CA THR A 358 37.14 2.36 16.46
C THR A 358 37.92 3.47 15.75
N SER A 359 37.75 3.66 14.43
CA SER A 359 38.40 4.74 13.69
C SER A 359 37.93 6.15 14.10
N TYR A 360 36.78 6.25 14.78
CA TYR A 360 36.19 7.47 15.29
C TYR A 360 36.40 7.66 16.80
N ALA A 361 37.14 6.77 17.46
CA ALA A 361 37.46 6.88 18.88
C ALA A 361 38.30 8.15 19.15
N GLY A 362 38.14 8.74 20.35
CA GLY A 362 38.84 9.95 20.77
C GLY A 362 38.22 11.27 20.29
N ARG A 363 36.97 11.27 19.80
CA ARG A 363 36.23 12.48 19.42
C ARG A 363 34.72 12.29 19.53
N GLU A 364 33.99 13.38 19.44
CA GLU A 364 32.54 13.38 19.22
C GLU A 364 32.22 13.20 17.72
N VAL A 365 31.17 12.46 17.41
CA VAL A 365 30.68 12.23 16.03
C VAL A 365 29.15 12.28 15.96
N LEU A 366 28.61 12.51 14.77
CA LEU A 366 27.21 12.20 14.50
C LEU A 366 27.10 10.77 13.96
N LEU A 367 26.20 9.99 14.56
CA LEU A 367 25.80 8.67 14.09
C LEU A 367 24.41 8.78 13.46
N ARG A 368 24.22 8.17 12.29
CA ARG A 368 22.93 8.15 11.58
C ARG A 368 22.58 6.76 11.08
N PHE A 369 21.36 6.33 11.34
CA PHE A 369 20.69 5.34 10.50
C PHE A 369 19.94 6.06 9.40
N HIS A 370 20.05 5.56 8.18
CA HIS A 370 19.56 6.24 6.98
C HIS A 370 18.91 5.22 6.05
N SER A 371 17.67 5.44 5.63
CA SER A 371 16.97 4.62 4.63
C SER A 371 16.63 5.50 3.45
N ILE A 372 16.95 5.04 2.25
CA ILE A 372 16.68 5.69 0.96
C ILE A 372 15.94 4.69 0.08
N THR A 373 14.80 5.11 -0.47
CA THR A 373 14.04 4.32 -1.43
C THR A 373 14.01 5.00 -2.79
N ASP A 374 13.96 4.19 -3.85
CA ASP A 374 13.86 4.70 -5.20
C ASP A 374 12.41 5.08 -5.58
N GLN A 375 12.15 5.39 -6.85
CA GLN A 375 10.84 5.90 -7.28
C GLN A 375 9.67 4.90 -7.18
N ALA A 376 9.95 3.59 -7.14
CA ALA A 376 9.03 2.46 -7.01
C ALA A 376 9.84 1.17 -7.29
N TYR A 377 9.68 0.07 -6.54
CA TYR A 377 8.68 -0.31 -5.54
C TYR A 377 9.29 -0.34 -4.13
N HIS A 378 8.59 0.16 -3.11
CA HIS A 378 9.06 0.02 -1.73
C HIS A 378 8.63 -1.30 -1.03
N GLY A 379 9.52 -1.85 -0.20
CA GLY A 379 9.16 -2.84 0.83
C GLY A 379 8.63 -2.19 2.13
N PRO A 380 8.41 -2.98 3.21
CA PRO A 380 8.07 -2.46 4.54
C PRO A 380 9.14 -1.57 5.19
N GLY A 381 10.38 -1.54 4.67
CA GLY A 381 11.47 -0.71 5.18
C GLY A 381 12.40 -1.47 6.13
N ILE A 382 13.07 -0.71 7.01
CA ILE A 382 13.99 -1.23 8.03
C ILE A 382 13.49 -0.94 9.44
N LEU A 383 13.66 -1.92 10.32
CA LEU A 383 13.40 -1.89 11.74
C LEU A 383 14.72 -1.98 12.51
N LEU A 384 14.84 -1.23 13.59
CA LEU A 384 15.99 -1.20 14.49
C LEU A 384 15.53 -1.35 15.93
N ASP A 385 16.26 -2.16 16.69
CA ASP A 385 15.99 -2.43 18.10
C ASP A 385 17.32 -2.67 18.85
N ASN A 386 17.32 -2.54 20.18
CA ASN A 386 18.45 -2.78 21.07
C ASN A 386 19.77 -2.10 20.65
N ILE A 387 19.68 -0.83 20.24
CA ILE A 387 20.83 -0.04 19.76
C ILE A 387 21.74 0.27 20.94
N ARG A 388 23.01 -0.12 20.87
CA ARG A 388 23.96 0.07 21.98
C ARG A 388 25.40 0.38 21.53
N ILE A 389 26.09 1.16 22.35
CA ILE A 389 27.54 1.33 22.31
C ILE A 389 28.05 1.13 23.74
N THR A 390 28.47 -0.10 24.02
CA THR A 390 28.80 -0.55 25.38
C THR A 390 29.97 0.25 25.98
N GLU A 391 30.96 0.64 25.18
CA GLU A 391 32.15 1.34 25.68
C GLU A 391 31.84 2.73 26.28
N ILE A 392 30.71 3.33 25.93
CA ILE A 392 30.26 4.62 26.48
C ILE A 392 28.99 4.49 27.33
N GLY A 393 28.52 3.25 27.57
CA GLY A 393 27.30 2.97 28.33
C GLY A 393 26.04 3.49 27.66
N PHE A 394 25.99 3.53 26.33
CA PHE A 394 24.80 3.93 25.58
C PHE A 394 23.94 2.71 25.23
N ASP A 395 22.63 2.81 25.49
CA ASP A 395 21.60 1.87 25.07
C ASP A 395 20.27 2.57 24.74
N ASP A 396 19.54 2.01 23.77
CA ASP A 396 18.17 2.35 23.39
C ASP A 396 17.43 1.11 22.85
N ASP A 397 16.42 0.67 23.60
CA ASP A 397 15.52 -0.46 23.28
C ASP A 397 14.18 0.01 22.70
N ALA A 398 14.04 1.31 22.39
CA ALA A 398 12.82 1.92 21.84
C ALA A 398 11.53 1.76 22.68
N GLU A 399 11.61 1.31 23.94
CA GLU A 399 10.45 1.18 24.83
C GLU A 399 9.97 2.53 25.36
N THR A 400 10.88 3.49 25.45
CA THR A 400 10.60 4.84 25.97
C THR A 400 10.95 5.92 24.95
N ALA A 401 10.18 7.00 24.95
CA ALA A 401 10.50 8.17 24.13
C ALA A 401 11.78 8.83 24.65
N ARG A 402 12.63 9.27 23.73
CA ARG A 402 13.89 9.95 24.03
C ARG A 402 14.02 11.21 23.21
N ASP A 403 14.62 12.24 23.79
CA ASP A 403 14.84 13.54 23.15
C ASP A 403 16.27 13.68 22.58
N ASP A 404 17.12 12.65 22.72
CA ASP A 404 18.50 12.62 22.23
C ASP A 404 18.66 12.05 20.81
N TRP A 405 17.55 11.66 20.18
CA TRP A 405 17.46 11.30 18.77
C TRP A 405 16.80 12.42 17.96
N SER A 406 17.40 12.75 16.81
CA SER A 406 16.77 13.53 15.76
C SER A 406 16.25 12.58 14.68
N ALA A 407 14.95 12.28 14.75
CA ALA A 407 14.26 11.44 13.78
C ALA A 407 13.56 12.30 12.71
N ALA A 408 13.75 11.94 11.44
CA ALA A 408 13.01 12.47 10.29
C ALA A 408 12.60 11.28 9.42
N GLY A 409 11.30 11.00 9.29
CA GLY A 409 10.78 9.80 8.62
C GLY A 409 10.85 8.52 9.47
N PHE A 410 11.92 8.31 10.26
CA PHE A 410 11.90 7.26 11.28
C PHE A 410 10.89 7.56 12.38
N VAL A 411 10.18 6.53 12.85
CA VAL A 411 9.23 6.61 13.96
C VAL A 411 9.48 5.51 14.97
N ARG A 412 9.21 5.81 16.24
CA ARG A 412 9.11 4.79 17.29
C ARG A 412 7.74 4.14 17.19
N SER A 413 7.69 2.84 16.96
CA SER A 413 6.46 2.10 16.66
C SER A 413 6.35 0.86 17.55
N THR A 414 5.11 0.54 17.95
CA THR A 414 4.77 -0.75 18.57
C THR A 414 4.23 -1.76 17.55
N ASN A 415 4.30 -1.41 16.27
CA ASN A 415 3.73 -2.15 15.14
C ASN A 415 2.20 -2.30 15.13
N VAL A 416 1.48 -1.71 16.07
CA VAL A 416 0.04 -1.96 16.24
C VAL A 416 -0.74 -0.65 16.08
N VAL A 417 -1.72 -0.67 15.19
CA VAL A 417 -2.63 0.45 14.92
C VAL A 417 -4.10 0.02 15.08
N PRO A 418 -5.05 0.96 15.27
CA PRO A 418 -6.46 0.63 15.26
C PRO A 418 -6.90 -0.05 13.94
N GLN A 419 -7.73 -1.09 14.06
CA GLN A 419 -8.40 -1.73 12.92
C GLN A 419 -9.82 -1.17 12.77
N GLN A 420 -10.24 -0.95 11.53
CA GLN A 420 -11.62 -0.65 11.17
C GLN A 420 -12.16 -1.73 10.23
N TRP A 421 -13.49 -1.89 10.21
CA TRP A 421 -14.16 -2.84 9.31
C TRP A 421 -15.35 -2.16 8.64
N SER A 422 -15.53 -2.45 7.37
CA SER A 422 -16.77 -2.23 6.64
C SER A 422 -17.40 -3.59 6.39
N VAL A 423 -18.63 -3.76 6.87
CA VAL A 423 -19.44 -4.95 6.62
C VAL A 423 -20.79 -4.48 6.12
N GLN A 424 -21.10 -4.79 4.87
CA GLN A 424 -22.28 -4.28 4.18
C GLN A 424 -23.06 -5.44 3.58
N ALA A 425 -24.37 -5.51 3.86
CA ALA A 425 -25.29 -6.39 3.16
C ALA A 425 -25.84 -5.65 1.95
N VAL A 426 -25.61 -6.22 0.77
CA VAL A 426 -26.10 -5.71 -0.53
C VAL A 426 -27.26 -6.59 -0.96
N LEU A 427 -28.46 -6.00 -0.97
CA LEU A 427 -29.71 -6.63 -1.32
C LEU A 427 -30.12 -6.16 -2.71
N LEU A 428 -30.33 -7.10 -3.63
CA LEU A 428 -30.90 -6.83 -4.94
C LEU A 428 -32.29 -7.47 -4.98
N SER A 429 -33.27 -6.68 -5.36
CA SER A 429 -34.65 -7.09 -5.59
C SER A 429 -35.21 -6.43 -6.85
N ALA A 430 -36.43 -6.78 -7.22
CA ALA A 430 -37.14 -6.14 -8.32
C ALA A 430 -37.34 -4.62 -8.10
N GLU A 431 -37.36 -4.16 -6.85
CA GLU A 431 -37.49 -2.76 -6.46
C GLU A 431 -36.17 -1.97 -6.57
N GLY A 432 -35.03 -2.65 -6.67
CA GLY A 432 -33.71 -2.04 -6.86
C GLY A 432 -32.64 -2.58 -5.90
N ILE A 433 -31.67 -1.71 -5.60
CA ILE A 433 -30.50 -2.04 -4.78
C ILE A 433 -30.63 -1.36 -3.42
N SER A 434 -30.50 -2.13 -2.35
CA SER A 434 -30.38 -1.63 -0.98
C SER A 434 -29.07 -2.07 -0.36
N VAL A 435 -28.37 -1.14 0.30
CA VAL A 435 -27.09 -1.40 0.97
C VAL A 435 -27.25 -1.09 2.44
N MET A 436 -27.10 -2.12 3.28
CA MET A 436 -27.32 -2.06 4.71
C MET A 436 -26.00 -2.33 5.44
N PRO A 437 -25.36 -1.31 6.06
CA PRO A 437 -24.19 -1.54 6.87
C PRO A 437 -24.56 -2.33 8.14
N VAL A 438 -23.75 -3.33 8.49
CA VAL A 438 -23.87 -4.02 9.79
C VAL A 438 -23.41 -3.05 10.88
N PRO A 439 -24.21 -2.79 11.93
CA PRO A 439 -23.81 -1.91 13.02
C PRO A 439 -22.69 -2.57 13.84
N LEU A 440 -21.48 -2.02 13.77
CA LEU A 440 -20.31 -2.54 14.45
C LEU A 440 -20.01 -1.77 15.75
N ALA A 441 -19.67 -2.51 16.80
CA ALA A 441 -19.19 -1.97 18.07
C ALA A 441 -17.78 -2.46 18.38
N THR A 442 -16.92 -1.56 18.83
CA THR A 442 -15.54 -1.85 19.23
C THR A 442 -15.44 -2.05 20.74
N THR A 443 -14.83 -3.15 21.15
CA THR A 443 -14.53 -3.46 22.56
C THR A 443 -13.06 -3.85 22.71
N ALA A 444 -12.60 -4.07 23.95
CA ALA A 444 -11.27 -4.61 24.20
C ALA A 444 -11.06 -6.02 23.59
N ALA A 445 -12.15 -6.79 23.41
CA ALA A 445 -12.10 -8.14 22.87
C ALA A 445 -12.11 -8.21 21.32
N GLY A 446 -12.31 -7.07 20.64
CA GLY A 446 -12.46 -7.01 19.19
C GLY A 446 -13.62 -6.13 18.74
N ILE A 447 -13.93 -6.20 17.45
CA ILE A 447 -15.06 -5.52 16.80
C ILE A 447 -16.13 -6.56 16.51
N SER A 448 -17.39 -6.26 16.82
CA SER A 448 -18.51 -7.16 16.50
C SER A 448 -19.81 -6.42 16.21
N GLY A 449 -20.68 -7.04 15.43
CA GLY A 449 -22.01 -6.54 15.14
C GLY A 449 -22.93 -7.62 14.61
N THR A 450 -24.24 -7.36 14.65
CA THR A 450 -25.27 -8.24 14.12
C THR A 450 -26.23 -7.44 13.25
N LEU A 451 -26.69 -8.05 12.16
CA LEU A 451 -27.70 -7.50 11.27
C LEU A 451 -28.73 -8.58 10.93
N ASP A 452 -30.00 -8.28 11.17
CA ASP A 452 -31.12 -9.13 10.85
C ASP A 452 -31.64 -8.72 9.46
N ILE A 453 -31.71 -9.68 8.54
CA ILE A 453 -32.07 -9.43 7.13
C ILE A 453 -33.32 -10.25 6.80
N SER A 454 -34.43 -9.58 6.47
CA SER A 454 -35.59 -10.28 5.92
C SER A 454 -35.25 -10.83 4.54
N THR A 455 -35.55 -12.11 4.29
CA THR A 455 -35.31 -12.76 3.00
C THR A 455 -36.50 -12.64 2.03
N ASP A 456 -37.57 -11.95 2.42
CA ASP A 456 -38.72 -11.72 1.53
C ASP A 456 -38.35 -10.79 0.37
N GLN A 457 -38.83 -11.11 -0.84
CA GLN A 457 -38.58 -10.40 -2.09
C GLN A 457 -37.10 -10.20 -2.48
N ILE A 458 -36.13 -10.84 -1.82
CA ILE A 458 -34.71 -10.73 -2.19
C ILE A 458 -34.40 -11.69 -3.35
N GLU A 459 -33.89 -11.15 -4.45
CA GLU A 459 -33.35 -11.95 -5.56
C GLU A 459 -31.89 -12.36 -5.30
N ARG A 460 -31.11 -11.46 -4.69
CA ARG A 460 -29.70 -11.70 -4.38
C ARG A 460 -29.27 -10.96 -3.12
N LEU A 461 -28.55 -11.64 -2.23
CA LEU A 461 -27.96 -11.06 -1.03
C LEU A 461 -26.47 -11.35 -1.00
N ILE A 462 -25.66 -10.30 -0.83
CA ILE A 462 -24.20 -10.39 -0.80
C ILE A 462 -23.68 -9.64 0.42
N LEU A 463 -22.88 -10.31 1.26
CA LEU A 463 -22.07 -9.63 2.26
C LEU A 463 -20.75 -9.19 1.64
N VAL A 464 -20.45 -7.90 1.77
CA VAL A 464 -19.17 -7.28 1.41
C VAL A 464 -18.43 -6.95 2.69
N ILE A 465 -17.26 -7.55 2.88
CA ILE A 465 -16.44 -7.45 4.09
C ILE A 465 -15.09 -6.87 3.72
N ALA A 466 -14.72 -5.73 4.29
CA ALA A 466 -13.48 -5.04 3.99
C ALA A 466 -12.82 -4.51 5.27
N PRO A 467 -11.64 -5.02 5.66
CA PRO A 467 -10.83 -4.42 6.72
C PRO A 467 -10.11 -3.18 6.18
N MET A 468 -9.97 -2.17 7.03
CA MET A 468 -9.28 -0.92 6.73
C MET A 468 -8.44 -0.49 7.93
N THR A 469 -7.31 0.15 7.69
CA THR A 469 -6.53 0.83 8.71
C THR A 469 -5.97 2.14 8.14
N SER A 470 -5.22 2.93 8.91
CA SER A 470 -4.78 4.26 8.47
C SER A 470 -3.73 4.23 7.35
N THR A 471 -3.14 3.07 7.08
CA THR A 471 -2.07 2.87 6.10
C THR A 471 -2.03 1.40 5.65
N GLN A 472 -1.01 0.99 4.90
CA GLN A 472 -0.77 -0.40 4.58
C GLN A 472 -0.58 -1.23 5.86
N GLY A 473 -1.14 -2.42 5.91
CA GLY A 473 -1.01 -3.30 7.06
C GLY A 473 -1.21 -4.78 6.74
N GLN A 474 -0.91 -5.61 7.72
CA GLN A 474 -1.06 -7.05 7.64
C GLN A 474 -2.55 -7.44 7.60
N PRO A 475 -2.91 -8.57 6.94
CA PRO A 475 -4.27 -9.08 6.93
C PRO A 475 -4.84 -9.35 8.32
N ALA A 476 -6.09 -8.93 8.55
CA ALA A 476 -6.79 -9.07 9.82
C ALA A 476 -7.72 -10.28 9.85
N LEU A 477 -7.84 -10.92 11.01
CA LEU A 477 -8.72 -12.06 11.23
C LEU A 477 -10.17 -11.59 11.44
N ALA A 478 -11.11 -12.30 10.82
CA ALA A 478 -12.53 -12.16 11.06
C ALA A 478 -13.27 -13.51 11.05
N THR A 479 -14.41 -13.52 11.73
CA THR A 479 -15.38 -14.60 11.74
C THR A 479 -16.75 -14.05 11.37
N ILE A 480 -17.41 -14.71 10.42
CA ILE A 480 -18.75 -14.40 9.94
C ILE A 480 -19.62 -15.60 10.21
N GLU A 481 -20.79 -15.38 10.81
CA GLU A 481 -21.79 -16.39 11.10
C GLU A 481 -23.13 -15.92 10.54
N ALA A 482 -23.90 -16.86 9.99
CA ALA A 482 -25.27 -16.59 9.58
C ALA A 482 -26.19 -17.72 10.05
N VAL A 483 -27.32 -17.35 10.64
CA VAL A 483 -28.37 -18.26 11.11
C VAL A 483 -29.68 -17.84 10.47
N PHE A 484 -30.46 -18.80 9.98
CA PHE A 484 -31.76 -18.52 9.38
C PHE A 484 -32.89 -18.98 10.31
N THR A 485 -33.89 -18.11 10.44
CA THR A 485 -35.13 -18.38 11.17
C THR A 485 -36.31 -18.22 10.20
N PRO A 486 -37.03 -19.30 9.83
CA PRO A 486 -38.18 -19.19 8.93
C PRO A 486 -39.32 -18.40 9.57
N GLU A 487 -40.07 -17.66 8.74
CA GLU A 487 -41.30 -17.03 9.20
C GLU A 487 -42.32 -18.10 9.65
N PRO A 488 -43.09 -17.83 10.71
CA PRO A 488 -44.11 -18.78 11.16
C PRO A 488 -45.16 -18.96 10.05
N LEU A 489 -45.36 -20.21 9.62
CA LEU A 489 -46.41 -20.55 8.67
C LEU A 489 -47.76 -20.05 9.19
N ILE A 490 -48.34 -19.06 8.50
CA ILE A 490 -49.72 -18.64 8.76
C ILE A 490 -50.61 -19.80 8.31
N ALA A 491 -51.06 -20.61 9.26
CA ALA A 491 -52.11 -21.59 9.01
C ALA A 491 -53.41 -20.82 8.71
N PHE A 492 -53.77 -20.74 7.43
CA PHE A 492 -55.11 -20.27 7.06
C PHE A 492 -56.14 -21.31 7.56
N PRO A 493 -57.20 -20.88 8.27
CA PRO A 493 -58.19 -21.77 8.86
C PRO A 493 -59.07 -22.51 7.85
#